data_AF-A0A961GJW8-F1
#
_entry.id   AF-A0A961GJW8-F1
#
_cell.length_a   1.000
_cell.length_b   1.000
_cell.length_c   1.000
_cell.angle_alpha   90.00
_cell.angle_beta   90.00
_cell.angle_gamma   90.00
#
_symmetry.space_group_name_H-M   'P 1'
#
loop_
_entity.id
_entity.type
_entity.pdbx_description
1 polymer ?
#
loop_
_entity_poly.entity_id
_entity_poly.type
_entity_poly.pdbx_seq_one_letter_code
_entity_poly.pdbx_strand_id
1 'polypeptide(L)'
;MSPRTVRFAVIGVCVVGIAGMIVGSIRDSNGMAVTFGLATAVAVLFLIVLTAVVGPDAFRRGADDSAPPARADDAVAADVEARIEALAAEGTDETALRKLVARAVELGRSER
;
A
#
# COMPACT_ATOMS: atom_id res chain seq x y z
N MET A 1 -15.71 -4.99 11.06
CA MET A 1 -14.43 -5.75 10.99
C MET A 1 -13.32 -4.74 10.73
N SER A 2 -12.29 -4.66 11.58
CA SER A 2 -11.23 -3.64 11.42
C SER A 2 -10.20 -4.09 10.38
N PRO A 3 -9.62 -3.19 9.55
CA PRO A 3 -8.51 -3.52 8.64
C PRO A 3 -7.33 -4.22 9.34
N ARG A 4 -7.11 -3.88 10.62
CA ARG A 4 -6.09 -4.54 11.46
C ARG A 4 -6.38 -6.02 11.67
N THR A 5 -7.64 -6.38 11.93
CA THR A 5 -8.07 -7.78 12.14
C THR A 5 -7.87 -8.61 10.88
N VAL A 6 -8.23 -8.08 9.71
CA VAL A 6 -8.05 -8.77 8.43
C VAL A 6 -6.55 -9.00 8.17
N ARG A 7 -5.71 -8.01 8.44
CA ARG A 7 -4.26 -8.13 8.25
C ARG A 7 -3.61 -9.15 9.19
N PHE A 8 -3.99 -9.18 10.47
CA PHE A 8 -3.52 -10.22 11.40
C PHE A 8 -3.99 -11.61 10.99
N ALA A 9 -5.22 -11.74 10.48
CA ALA A 9 -5.71 -13.00 9.94
C ALA A 9 -4.87 -13.47 8.75
N VAL A 10 -4.55 -12.57 7.81
CA VAL A 10 -3.70 -12.86 6.65
C VAL A 10 -2.30 -13.31 7.05
N ILE A 11 -1.64 -12.57 7.95
CA ILE A 11 -0.32 -12.93 8.45
C ILE A 11 -0.38 -14.31 9.14
N GLY A 12 -1.41 -14.54 9.95
CA GLY A 12 -1.65 -15.83 10.59
C GLY A 12 -1.77 -16.97 9.58
N VAL A 13 -2.56 -16.80 8.52
CA VAL A 13 -2.71 -17.80 7.46
C VAL A 13 -1.37 -18.09 6.76
N CYS A 14 -0.59 -17.06 6.42
CA CYS A 14 0.73 -17.26 5.81
C CYS A 14 1.70 -18.02 6.73
N VAL A 15 1.78 -17.64 8.01
CA VAL A 15 2.66 -18.30 8.99
C VAL A 15 2.24 -19.75 9.20
N VAL A 16 0.94 -20.02 9.33
CA VAL A 16 0.41 -21.37 9.49
C VAL A 16 0.66 -22.21 8.23
N GLY A 17 0.50 -21.64 7.03
CA GLY A 17 0.80 -22.31 5.77
C GLY A 17 2.27 -22.75 5.66
N ILE A 18 3.20 -21.84 5.98
CA ILE A 18 4.64 -22.12 5.99
C ILE A 18 4.97 -23.19 7.04
N ALA A 19 4.47 -23.03 8.28
CA ALA A 19 4.70 -24.00 9.35
C ALA A 19 4.14 -25.40 8.98
N GLY A 20 2.97 -25.47 8.35
CA GLY A 20 2.37 -26.71 7.88
C GLY A 20 3.18 -27.40 6.79
N MET A 21 3.74 -26.65 5.85
CA MET A 21 4.66 -27.20 4.83
C MET A 21 5.96 -27.74 5.46
N ILE A 22 6.53 -27.04 6.44
CA ILE A 22 7.75 -27.46 7.16
C ILE A 22 7.48 -28.75 7.95
N VAL A 23 6.42 -28.80 8.76
CA VAL A 23 6.06 -29.98 9.56
C VAL A 23 5.70 -31.18 8.67
N GLY A 24 5.01 -30.94 7.56
CA GLY A 24 4.69 -31.97 6.57
C GLY A 24 5.93 -32.60 5.95
N SER A 25 6.95 -31.78 5.66
CA SER A 25 8.24 -32.25 5.15
C SER A 25 9.01 -33.08 6.19
N ILE A 26 8.96 -32.71 7.47
CA ILE A 26 9.68 -33.44 8.54
C ILE A 26 9.09 -34.85 8.76
N ARG A 27 7.80 -35.05 8.49
CA ARG A 27 7.13 -36.35 8.65
C ARG A 27 7.16 -37.25 7.42
N ASP A 28 7.94 -36.89 6.40
CA ASP A 28 8.08 -37.64 5.14
C ASP A 28 6.72 -37.96 4.46
N SER A 29 5.69 -37.18 4.80
CA SER A 29 4.33 -37.32 4.30
C SER A 29 4.10 -36.24 3.27
N ASN A 30 4.57 -36.50 2.05
CA ASN A 30 4.48 -35.58 0.93
C ASN A 30 3.05 -35.07 0.69
N GLY A 31 2.03 -35.88 1.01
CA GLY A 31 0.62 -35.48 0.96
C GLY A 31 0.28 -34.29 1.87
N MET A 32 0.84 -34.21 3.07
CA MET A 32 0.59 -33.10 4.01
C MET A 32 1.23 -31.80 3.52
N ALA A 33 2.43 -31.86 2.96
CA ALA A 33 3.09 -30.71 2.36
C ALA A 33 2.28 -30.16 1.18
N VAL A 34 1.76 -31.04 0.32
CA VAL A 34 0.91 -30.66 -0.82
C VAL A 34 -0.40 -30.03 -0.36
N THR A 35 -1.10 -30.59 0.64
CA THR A 35 -2.38 -30.02 1.12
C THR A 35 -2.21 -28.65 1.76
N PHE A 36 -1.15 -28.46 2.56
CA PHE A 36 -0.89 -27.16 3.18
C PHE A 36 -0.42 -26.12 2.15
N GLY A 37 0.40 -26.52 1.18
CA GLY A 37 0.78 -25.65 0.06
C GLY A 37 -0.42 -25.22 -0.77
N LEU A 38 -1.31 -26.15 -1.13
CA LEU A 38 -2.49 -25.88 -1.95
C LEU A 38 -3.51 -25.01 -1.21
N ALA A 39 -3.75 -25.27 0.08
CA ALA A 39 -4.59 -24.41 0.91
C ALA A 39 -4.04 -22.98 1.00
N THR A 40 -2.72 -22.82 1.12
CA THR A 40 -2.06 -21.51 1.14
C THR A 40 -2.18 -20.80 -0.20
N ALA A 41 -1.99 -21.51 -1.31
CA ALA A 41 -2.14 -20.95 -2.66
C ALA A 41 -3.56 -20.43 -2.90
N VAL A 42 -4.58 -21.19 -2.50
CA VAL A 42 -6.00 -20.76 -2.60
C VAL A 42 -6.24 -19.51 -1.76
N ALA A 43 -5.72 -19.46 -0.53
CA ALA A 43 -5.86 -18.28 0.33
C ALA A 43 -5.21 -17.03 -0.28
N VAL A 44 -4.03 -17.16 -0.89
CA VAL A 44 -3.33 -16.07 -1.59
C VAL A 44 -4.13 -15.59 -2.80
N LEU A 45 -4.70 -16.50 -3.59
CA LEU A 45 -5.54 -16.13 -4.74
C LEU A 45 -6.77 -15.33 -4.31
N PHE A 46 -7.45 -15.75 -3.24
CA PHE A 46 -8.56 -14.97 -2.67
C PHE A 46 -8.11 -13.58 -2.21
N LEU A 47 -6.93 -13.49 -1.60
CA LEU A 47 -6.35 -12.21 -1.17
C LEU A 47 -6.06 -11.26 -2.32
N ILE A 48 -5.53 -11.78 -3.43
CA ILE A 48 -5.27 -11.01 -4.66
C ILE A 48 -6.59 -10.45 -5.19
N VAL A 49 -7.62 -11.30 -5.30
CA VAL A 49 -8.95 -10.87 -5.77
C VAL A 49 -9.56 -9.82 -4.84
N LEU A 50 -9.50 -10.04 -3.53
CA LEU A 50 -9.99 -9.07 -2.54
C LEU A 50 -9.25 -7.73 -2.64
N THR A 51 -7.93 -7.76 -2.84
CA THR A 51 -7.13 -6.54 -3.01
C THR A 51 -7.48 -5.81 -4.30
N ALA A 52 -7.77 -6.55 -5.39
CA ALA A 52 -8.22 -5.97 -6.65
C ALA A 52 -9.59 -5.29 -6.53
N VAL A 53 -10.50 -5.84 -5.72
CA VAL A 53 -11.86 -5.29 -5.53
C VAL A 53 -11.88 -4.11 -4.57
N VAL A 54 -11.15 -4.18 -3.45
CA VAL A 54 -11.21 -3.17 -2.38
C VAL A 54 -10.16 -2.06 -2.58
N GLY A 55 -9.19 -2.27 -3.48
CA GLY A 55 -8.11 -1.34 -3.77
C GLY A 55 -6.90 -1.52 -2.83
N PRO A 56 -5.68 -1.19 -3.30
CA PRO A 56 -4.44 -1.43 -2.57
C PRO A 56 -4.33 -0.63 -1.26
N ASP A 57 -5.07 0.48 -1.15
CA ASP A 57 -5.07 1.34 0.04
C ASP A 57 -5.88 0.79 1.21
N ALA A 58 -6.81 -0.14 0.96
CA ALA A 58 -7.70 -0.69 2.00
C ALA A 58 -6.97 -1.44 3.11
N PHE A 59 -5.75 -1.89 2.83
CA PHE A 59 -4.89 -2.63 3.76
C PHE A 59 -3.57 -1.90 4.07
N ARG A 60 -3.40 -0.66 3.58
CA ARG A 60 -2.18 0.14 3.75
C ARG A 60 -1.97 0.50 5.21
N ARG A 61 -0.71 0.39 5.65
CA ARG A 61 -0.30 0.71 7.01
C ARG A 61 -0.21 2.23 7.18
N GLY A 62 -0.71 2.75 8.30
CA GLY A 62 -0.15 3.97 8.89
C GLY A 62 1.15 3.61 9.62
N ALA A 63 2.25 4.26 9.24
CA ALA A 63 3.58 4.24 9.86
C ALA A 63 4.26 2.86 10.04
N ASP A 64 5.12 2.48 9.09
CA ASP A 64 6.36 1.72 9.36
C ASP A 64 7.45 2.36 8.45
N ASP A 65 8.57 2.78 9.03
CA ASP A 65 9.70 3.55 8.45
C ASP A 65 10.51 2.83 7.33
N SER A 66 9.89 1.89 6.60
CA SER A 66 10.57 1.11 5.54
C SER A 66 9.81 1.10 4.22
N ALA A 67 8.66 1.78 4.13
CA ALA A 67 7.94 1.92 2.88
C ALA A 67 8.59 3.02 2.01
N PRO A 68 8.89 2.78 0.72
CA PRO A 68 9.25 3.84 -0.20
C PRO A 68 8.16 4.92 -0.12
N PRO A 69 8.54 6.22 -0.21
CA PRO A 69 7.58 7.30 -0.08
C PRO A 69 6.40 7.01 -0.99
N ALA A 70 5.18 7.09 -0.44
CA ALA A 70 3.96 7.05 -1.24
C ALA A 70 4.23 7.93 -2.46
N ARG A 71 4.35 7.30 -3.64
CA ARG A 71 4.55 8.05 -4.87
C ARG A 71 3.34 8.95 -4.92
N ALA A 72 3.57 10.26 -4.79
CA ALA A 72 2.54 11.22 -5.05
C ALA A 72 1.96 10.84 -6.41
N ASP A 73 0.64 10.74 -6.49
CA ASP A 73 -0.01 10.30 -7.72
C ASP A 73 0.45 11.24 -8.85
N ASP A 74 1.18 10.71 -9.82
CA ASP A 74 1.85 11.51 -10.86
C ASP A 74 0.82 12.39 -11.61
N ALA A 75 -0.42 11.90 -11.71
CA ALA A 75 -1.56 12.64 -12.26
C ALA A 75 -1.94 13.87 -11.41
N VAL A 76 -1.92 13.75 -10.09
CA VAL A 76 -2.21 14.86 -9.16
C VAL A 76 -1.07 15.88 -9.19
N ALA A 77 0.19 15.43 -9.27
CA ALA A 77 1.33 16.33 -9.41
C ALA A 77 1.26 17.14 -10.71
N ALA A 78 0.94 16.49 -11.83
CA ALA A 78 0.79 17.14 -13.14
C ALA A 78 -0.36 18.17 -13.16
N ASP A 79 -1.50 17.87 -12.53
CA ASP A 79 -2.62 18.83 -12.40
C ASP A 79 -2.22 20.06 -11.57
N VAL A 80 -1.49 19.87 -10.47
CA VAL A 80 -1.00 20.98 -9.64
C VAL A 80 -0.01 21.86 -10.43
N GLU A 81 0.92 21.29 -11.17
CA GLU A 81 1.85 22.04 -12.02
C GLU A 81 1.12 22.87 -13.08
N ALA A 82 0.18 22.26 -13.81
CA ALA A 82 -0.59 22.95 -14.84
C ALA A 82 -1.38 24.15 -14.30
N ARG A 83 -1.93 24.04 -13.08
CA ARG A 83 -2.67 25.13 -12.42
C ARG A 83 -1.74 26.25 -11.96
N ILE A 84 -0.56 25.92 -11.45
CA ILE A 84 0.45 26.94 -11.07
C ILE A 84 0.91 27.69 -12.32
N GLU A 85 1.13 26.99 -13.43
CA GLU A 85 1.52 27.60 -14.70
C GLU A 85 0.42 28.51 -15.26
N ALA A 86 -0.85 28.08 -15.19
CA ALA A 86 -1.99 28.91 -15.58
C ALA A 86 -2.08 30.20 -14.74
N LEU A 87 -1.94 30.10 -13.41
CA LEU A 87 -1.97 31.26 -12.51
C LEU A 87 -0.81 32.22 -12.77
N ALA A 88 0.38 31.71 -13.09
CA ALA A 88 1.53 32.52 -13.47
C ALA A 88 1.27 33.23 -14.82
N ALA A 89 0.69 32.53 -15.79
CA ALA A 89 0.35 33.08 -17.10
C ALA A 89 -0.74 34.18 -17.04
N GLU A 90 -1.66 34.09 -16.08
CA GLU A 90 -2.67 35.12 -15.80
C GLU A 90 -2.08 36.41 -15.19
N GLY A 91 -0.77 36.44 -14.90
CA GLY A 91 -0.08 37.62 -14.38
C GLY A 91 -0.18 37.80 -12.87
N THR A 92 -0.43 36.70 -12.13
CA THR A 92 -0.37 36.71 -10.66
C THR A 92 1.02 37.16 -10.19
N ASP A 93 1.09 37.88 -9.06
CA ASP A 93 2.38 38.22 -8.45
C ASP A 93 3.18 36.96 -8.13
N GLU A 94 4.23 36.73 -8.92
CA GLU A 94 5.15 35.60 -8.83
C GLU A 94 5.75 35.46 -7.42
N THR A 95 5.97 36.58 -6.72
CA THR A 95 6.52 36.55 -5.37
C THR A 95 5.51 36.00 -4.36
N ALA A 96 4.25 36.41 -4.46
CA ALA A 96 3.16 35.88 -3.68
C ALA A 96 2.89 34.40 -4.01
N LEU A 97 2.90 34.03 -5.30
CA LEU A 97 2.70 32.67 -5.77
C LEU A 97 3.76 31.71 -5.22
N ARG A 98 5.05 32.09 -5.29
CA ARG A 98 6.14 31.29 -4.70
C ARG A 98 6.00 31.11 -3.19
N LYS A 99 5.58 32.15 -2.46
CA LYS A 99 5.34 32.05 -1.01
C LYS A 99 4.18 31.09 -0.71
N LEU A 100 3.11 31.12 -1.50
CA LEU A 100 1.97 30.22 -1.35
C LEU A 100 2.38 28.76 -1.59
N VAL A 101 3.07 28.48 -2.69
CA VAL A 101 3.57 27.13 -3.02
C VAL A 101 4.53 26.65 -1.92
N ALA A 102 5.45 27.49 -1.45
CA ALA A 102 6.35 27.14 -0.36
C ALA A 102 5.61 26.73 0.92
N ARG A 103 4.53 27.46 1.29
CA ARG A 103 3.70 27.12 2.44
C ARG A 103 2.90 25.83 2.24
N ALA A 104 2.37 25.60 1.04
CA ALA A 104 1.67 24.35 0.72
C ALA A 104 2.60 23.14 0.82
N VAL A 105 3.85 23.28 0.35
CA VAL A 105 4.89 22.24 0.48
C VAL A 105 5.28 22.01 1.93
N GLU A 106 5.42 23.07 2.73
CA GLU A 106 5.72 22.98 4.17
C GLU A 106 4.60 22.22 4.91
N LEU A 107 3.33 22.54 4.62
CA LEU A 107 2.17 21.84 5.17
C LEU A 107 2.18 20.35 4.78
N GLY A 108 2.38 20.05 3.49
CA GLY A 108 2.45 18.67 3.00
C GLY A 108 3.61 17.85 3.59
N ARG A 109 4.71 18.51 4.00
CA ARG A 109 5.80 17.85 4.75
C ARG A 109 5.46 17.61 6.22
N SER A 110 4.63 18.46 6.82
CA SER A 110 4.22 18.32 8.23
C SER A 110 3.13 17.27 8.46
N GLU A 111 2.29 17.02 7.44
CA GLU A 111 1.19 16.04 7.46
C GLU A 111 1.64 14.60 7.08
N ARG A 112 2.91 14.42 6.69
CA ARG A 112 3.49 13.16 6.22
C ARG A 112 4.32 12.47 7.30
#